data_AF-A0A1S3QRX4-F1
#
_entry.id   AF-A0A1S3QRX4-F1
#
_cell.length_a   1.000
_cell.length_b   1.000
_cell.length_c   1.000
_cell.angle_alpha   90.00
_cell.angle_beta   90.00
_cell.angle_gamma   90.00
#
_symmetry.space_group_name_H-M   'P 1'
#
loop_
_entity.id
_entity.type
_entity.pdbx_description
1 polymer ?
#
loop_
_entity_poly.entity_id
_entity_poly.type
_entity_poly.pdbx_seq_one_letter_code
_entity_poly.pdbx_strand_id
1 'polypeptide(L)'
;MSSFAGRMKEYPNMSLDRFDRENLHARAYFLSHCHKDHMKGLKGPLLKRKLKFSLTVKLYCSFVTKELLLSNPKYAFWEDHIVALELESPTLITLIDEASGEREELVVTLLPAGHCPGSVM
;
A
#
# COMPACT_ATOMS: atom_id res chain seq x y z
N MET A 1 -6.52 9.76 14.52
CA MET A 1 -7.22 10.17 13.29
C MET A 1 -6.27 11.02 12.45
N SER A 2 -5.73 10.43 11.39
CA SER A 2 -4.88 11.16 10.44
C SER A 2 -5.72 12.13 9.59
N SER A 3 -5.29 13.39 9.50
CA SER A 3 -5.83 14.39 8.56
C SER A 3 -5.26 14.21 7.15
N PHE A 4 -4.15 13.46 7.02
CA PHE A 4 -3.53 13.16 5.75
C PHE A 4 -4.40 12.19 4.94
N ALA A 5 -4.73 12.56 3.71
CA ALA A 5 -5.69 11.85 2.86
C ALA A 5 -5.06 10.76 1.97
N GLY A 6 -3.77 10.45 2.19
CA GLY A 6 -3.05 9.32 1.60
C GLY A 6 -2.10 9.67 0.46
N ARG A 7 -2.22 10.83 -0.17
CA ARG A 7 -1.39 11.24 -1.31
C ARG A 7 -0.43 12.36 -0.93
N MET A 8 0.85 12.16 -1.23
CA MET A 8 1.87 13.19 -1.16
C MET A 8 1.79 14.07 -2.41
N LYS A 9 2.24 15.33 -2.30
CA LYS A 9 2.24 16.27 -3.44
C LYS A 9 3.28 15.86 -4.47
N GLU A 10 4.41 15.37 -3.99
CA GLU A 10 5.60 14.99 -4.76
C GLU A 10 5.38 13.67 -5.50
N TYR A 11 4.62 12.74 -4.89
CA TYR A 11 4.32 11.41 -5.43
C TYR A 11 2.81 11.13 -5.42
N PRO A 12 2.02 11.81 -6.27
CA PRO A 12 0.56 11.73 -6.25
C PRO A 12 0.01 10.38 -6.75
N ASN A 13 0.83 9.60 -7.45
CA ASN A 13 0.47 8.30 -8.01
C ASN A 13 0.51 7.16 -6.98
N MET A 14 1.01 7.42 -5.77
CA MET A 14 1.01 6.46 -4.66
C MET A 14 -0.07 6.80 -3.66
N SER A 15 -0.41 5.83 -2.82
CA SER A 15 -1.28 6.10 -1.67
C SER A 15 -0.80 5.38 -0.42
N LEU A 16 -0.72 6.13 0.68
CA LEU A 16 -0.25 5.68 1.99
C LEU A 16 -1.42 5.67 2.98
N ASP A 17 -1.70 4.53 3.63
CA ASP A 17 -2.64 4.41 4.75
C ASP A 17 -4.11 4.86 4.51
N ARG A 18 -4.47 5.10 3.25
CA ARG A 18 -5.83 5.48 2.83
C ARG A 18 -6.14 4.87 1.48
N PHE A 19 -7.27 4.19 1.36
CA PHE A 19 -7.56 3.36 0.18
C PHE A 19 -8.96 3.61 -0.39
N ASP A 20 -9.56 4.75 -0.06
CA ASP A 20 -10.86 5.20 -0.54
C ASP A 20 -10.76 6.51 -1.36
N ARG A 21 -11.84 6.83 -2.09
CA ARG A 21 -11.96 8.05 -2.91
C ARG A 21 -10.86 8.13 -3.97
N GLU A 22 -10.20 9.28 -4.10
CA GLU A 22 -9.11 9.54 -5.03
C GLU A 22 -8.00 8.47 -4.99
N ASN A 23 -7.75 7.85 -3.82
CA ASN A 23 -6.73 6.82 -3.67
C ASN A 23 -7.00 5.55 -4.50
N LEU A 24 -8.24 5.35 -5.00
CA LEU A 24 -8.54 4.26 -5.95
C LEU A 24 -7.77 4.42 -7.28
N HIS A 25 -7.27 5.61 -7.60
CA HIS A 25 -6.46 5.86 -8.79
C HIS A 25 -4.96 5.68 -8.55
N ALA A 26 -4.52 5.24 -7.36
CA ALA A 26 -3.11 4.98 -7.11
C ALA A 26 -2.58 3.81 -7.97
N ARG A 27 -1.30 3.92 -8.36
CA ARG A 27 -0.50 2.91 -9.05
C ARG A 27 0.21 1.97 -8.05
N ALA A 28 0.40 2.42 -6.81
CA ALA A 28 0.85 1.59 -5.68
C ALA A 28 0.23 2.04 -4.36
N TYR A 29 0.11 1.08 -3.44
CA TYR A 29 -0.40 1.27 -2.09
C TYR A 29 0.68 0.95 -1.06
N PHE A 30 0.68 1.66 0.06
CA PHE A 30 1.56 1.40 1.19
C PHE A 30 0.72 1.38 2.48
N LEU A 31 1.04 0.42 3.35
CA LEU A 31 0.47 0.34 4.69
C LEU A 31 1.60 0.40 5.71
N SER A 32 1.65 1.50 6.46
CA SER A 32 2.67 1.71 7.49
C SER A 32 2.50 0.72 8.65
N HIS A 33 1.26 0.43 9.04
CA HIS A 33 0.92 -0.52 10.11
C HIS A 33 -0.58 -0.87 10.17
N CYS A 34 -0.92 -1.96 10.88
CA CYS A 34 -2.28 -2.49 10.99
C CYS A 34 -3.17 -1.82 12.06
N HIS A 35 -3.32 -0.49 12.04
CA HIS A 35 -4.36 0.21 12.83
C HIS A 35 -5.53 0.69 11.97
N LYS A 36 -6.74 0.65 12.56
CA LYS A 36 -7.99 0.87 11.81
C LYS A 36 -8.07 2.23 11.12
N ASP A 37 -7.53 3.28 11.71
CA ASP A 37 -7.53 4.62 11.12
C ASP A 37 -6.55 4.78 9.95
N HIS A 38 -5.57 3.88 9.82
CA HIS A 38 -4.64 3.76 8.70
C HIS A 38 -5.09 2.72 7.64
N MET A 39 -6.27 2.12 7.81
CA MET A 39 -6.78 1.05 6.93
C MET A 39 -8.11 1.42 6.26
N LYS A 40 -8.45 2.71 6.24
CA LYS A 40 -9.74 3.18 5.73
C LYS A 40 -9.82 2.93 4.22
N GLY A 41 -10.81 2.12 3.81
CA GLY A 41 -11.00 1.70 2.42
C GLY A 41 -10.25 0.44 2.02
N LEU A 42 -9.34 -0.08 2.87
CA LEU A 42 -8.42 -1.18 2.50
C LEU A 42 -9.13 -2.48 2.11
N LYS A 43 -10.37 -2.68 2.58
CA LYS A 43 -11.25 -3.81 2.21
C LYS A 43 -12.49 -3.40 1.41
N GLY A 44 -12.49 -2.19 0.86
CA GLY A 44 -13.62 -1.60 0.14
C GLY A 44 -13.93 -2.35 -1.16
N PRO A 45 -15.21 -2.43 -1.56
CA PRO A 45 -15.61 -3.18 -2.76
C PRO A 45 -15.01 -2.62 -4.05
N LEU A 46 -14.84 -1.30 -4.16
CA LEU A 46 -14.23 -0.67 -5.33
C LEU A 46 -12.75 -1.02 -5.47
N LEU A 47 -12.02 -1.07 -4.35
CA LEU A 47 -10.61 -1.47 -4.35
C LEU A 47 -10.46 -2.95 -4.71
N LYS A 48 -11.29 -3.82 -4.12
CA LYS A 48 -11.37 -5.23 -4.53
C LYS A 48 -11.63 -5.40 -6.02
N ARG A 49 -12.53 -4.59 -6.58
CA ARG A 49 -12.81 -4.59 -8.02
C ARG A 49 -11.58 -4.15 -8.82
N LYS A 50 -10.89 -3.08 -8.42
CA LYS A 50 -9.66 -2.63 -9.09
C LYS A 50 -8.61 -3.73 -9.16
N LEU A 51 -8.33 -4.43 -8.06
CA LEU A 51 -7.32 -5.49 -8.02
C LEU A 51 -7.65 -6.68 -8.93
N LYS A 52 -8.94 -6.95 -9.20
CA LYS A 52 -9.33 -7.98 -10.19
C LYS A 52 -8.97 -7.63 -11.63
N PHE A 53 -8.84 -6.33 -11.93
CA PHE A 53 -8.55 -5.83 -13.28
C PHE A 53 -7.13 -5.31 -13.44
N SER A 54 -6.38 -5.19 -12.35
CA SER A 54 -5.00 -4.69 -12.35
C SER A 54 -4.05 -5.73 -11.80
N LEU A 55 -3.05 -6.09 -12.59
CA LEU A 55 -2.02 -7.06 -12.19
C LEU A 55 -0.78 -6.35 -11.62
N THR A 56 -0.59 -5.08 -11.97
CA THR A 56 0.61 -4.32 -11.58
C THR A 56 0.47 -3.63 -10.23
N VAL A 57 -0.75 -3.32 -9.78
CA VAL A 57 -0.98 -2.64 -8.51
C VAL A 57 -0.71 -3.58 -7.33
N LYS A 58 0.18 -3.14 -6.44
CA LYS A 58 0.58 -3.84 -5.22
C LYS A 58 0.37 -3.01 -3.96
N LEU A 59 0.26 -3.70 -2.83
CA LEU A 59 0.33 -3.16 -1.48
C LEU A 59 1.70 -3.49 -0.88
N TYR A 60 2.45 -2.48 -0.50
CA TYR A 60 3.76 -2.59 0.11
C TYR A 60 3.69 -2.33 1.61
N CYS A 61 4.39 -3.14 2.40
CA CYS A 61 4.48 -2.98 3.85
C CYS A 61 5.69 -3.77 4.41
N SER A 62 5.89 -3.75 5.72
CA SER A 62 6.85 -4.64 6.38
C SER A 62 6.35 -6.10 6.41
N PHE A 63 7.27 -7.06 6.57
CA PHE A 63 6.93 -8.48 6.75
C PHE A 63 5.91 -8.71 7.86
N VAL A 64 6.10 -8.09 9.03
CA VAL A 64 5.18 -8.24 10.16
C VAL A 64 3.79 -7.67 9.84
N THR A 65 3.71 -6.53 9.14
CA THR A 65 2.43 -5.96 8.72
C THR A 65 1.70 -6.87 7.72
N LYS A 66 2.44 -7.51 6.79
CA LYS A 66 1.87 -8.51 5.86
C LYS A 66 1.24 -9.68 6.62
N GLU A 67 1.98 -10.30 7.54
CA GLU A 67 1.48 -11.45 8.32
C GLU A 67 0.25 -11.08 9.17
N LEU A 68 0.30 -9.95 9.88
CA LEU A 68 -0.83 -9.47 10.67
C LEU A 68 -2.07 -9.20 9.81
N LEU A 69 -1.89 -8.59 8.63
CA LEU A 69 -2.99 -8.28 7.73
C LEU A 69 -3.65 -9.56 7.19
N LEU A 70 -2.84 -10.51 6.72
CA LEU A 70 -3.31 -11.75 6.09
C LEU A 70 -3.85 -12.78 7.08
N SER A 71 -3.47 -12.69 8.36
CA SER A 71 -4.08 -13.48 9.44
C SER A 71 -5.60 -13.27 9.56
N ASN A 72 -6.12 -12.16 9.03
CA ASN A 72 -7.54 -11.85 9.03
C ASN A 72 -8.18 -12.16 7.66
N PRO A 73 -9.12 -13.13 7.58
CA PRO A 73 -9.73 -13.56 6.32
C PRO A 73 -10.41 -12.43 5.51
N LYS A 74 -10.77 -11.31 6.15
CA LYS A 74 -11.36 -10.16 5.45
C LYS A 74 -10.39 -9.49 4.46
N TYR A 75 -9.09 -9.69 4.64
CA TYR A 75 -8.03 -9.14 3.81
C TYR A 75 -7.30 -10.19 2.95
N ALA A 76 -7.69 -11.47 3.01
CA ALA A 76 -7.04 -12.55 2.25
C ALA A 76 -6.97 -12.32 0.73
N PHE A 77 -7.85 -11.47 0.17
CA PHE A 77 -7.80 -11.09 -1.24
C PHE A 77 -6.55 -10.27 -1.63
N TRP A 78 -5.75 -9.83 -0.65
CA TRP A 78 -4.48 -9.16 -0.88
C TRP A 78 -3.31 -10.13 -1.12
N GLU A 79 -3.46 -11.43 -0.89
CA GLU A 79 -2.36 -12.42 -0.95
C GLU A 79 -1.50 -12.27 -2.23
N ASP A 80 -2.14 -12.20 -3.39
CA ASP A 80 -1.47 -12.09 -4.70
C ASP A 80 -1.01 -10.66 -5.05
N HIS A 81 -1.38 -9.69 -4.22
CA HIS A 81 -1.16 -8.26 -4.44
C HIS A 81 -0.32 -7.59 -3.35
N ILE A 82 0.17 -8.33 -2.35
CA ILE A 82 0.95 -7.77 -1.23
C ILE A 82 2.42 -8.17 -1.30
N VAL A 83 3.29 -7.18 -1.20
CA VAL A 83 4.75 -7.33 -1.25
C VAL A 83 5.33 -6.79 0.06
N ALA A 84 5.97 -7.67 0.82
CA ALA A 84 6.72 -7.26 2.00
C ALA A 84 8.09 -6.73 1.57
N LEU A 85 8.50 -5.61 2.17
CA LEU A 85 9.82 -5.01 1.98
C LEU A 85 10.67 -5.23 3.23
N GLU A 86 11.98 -5.39 3.00
CA GLU A 86 12.97 -5.51 4.07
C GLU A 86 13.19 -4.16 4.76
N LEU A 87 13.44 -4.19 6.07
CA LEU A 87 13.73 -2.97 6.84
C LEU A 87 15.12 -2.45 6.50
N GLU A 88 15.28 -1.13 6.49
CA GLU A 88 16.56 -0.45 6.29
C GLU A 88 17.27 -0.82 4.97
N SER A 89 16.53 -1.38 4.01
CA SER A 89 17.03 -1.79 2.70
C SER A 89 16.33 -1.00 1.59
N PRO A 90 17.07 -0.23 0.78
CA PRO A 90 16.50 0.44 -0.39
C PRO A 90 15.95 -0.57 -1.40
N THR A 91 14.70 -0.40 -1.80
CA THR A 91 14.03 -1.25 -2.78
C THR A 91 13.52 -0.42 -3.94
N LEU A 92 13.91 -0.80 -5.17
CA LEU A 92 13.39 -0.19 -6.39
C LEU A 92 11.97 -0.71 -6.68
N ILE A 93 11.03 0.20 -6.87
CA ILE A 93 9.63 -0.07 -7.20
C ILE A 93 9.32 0.63 -8.53
N THR A 94 8.77 -0.13 -9.48
CA THR A 94 8.28 0.40 -10.75
C THR A 94 6.77 0.53 -10.70
N LEU A 95 6.27 1.76 -10.80
CA LEU A 95 4.86 2.06 -10.98
C LEU A 95 4.53 2.06 -12.46
N ILE A 96 3.46 1.38 -12.85
CA ILE A 96 3.01 1.28 -14.24
C ILE A 96 1.62 1.88 -14.34
N ASP A 97 1.43 2.79 -15.30
CA ASP A 97 0.11 3.16 -15.76
C ASP A 97 -0.40 2.10 -16.75
N GLU A 98 -1.41 1.33 -16.37
CA GLU A 98 -1.94 0.28 -17.23
C GLU A 98 -2.70 0.83 -18.46
N ALA A 99 -3.14 2.10 -18.43
CA ALA A 99 -3.85 2.72 -19.56
C ALA A 99 -2.88 3.35 -20.57
N SER A 100 -1.83 4.02 -20.11
CA SER A 100 -0.88 4.72 -20.98
C SER A 100 0.42 3.93 -21.24
N GLY A 101 0.75 2.95 -20.39
CA GLY A 101 2.03 2.24 -20.40
C GLY A 101 3.19 3.02 -19.80
N GLU A 102 2.94 4.23 -19.28
CA GLU A 102 3.94 5.07 -18.61
C GLU A 102 4.54 4.35 -17.40
N ARG A 103 5.85 4.52 -17.20
CA ARG A 103 6.60 3.94 -16.08
C ARG A 103 7.22 5.03 -15.23
N GLU A 104 7.11 4.87 -13.92
CA GLU A 104 7.72 5.73 -12.91
C GLU A 104 8.48 4.83 -11.93
N GLU A 105 9.74 5.15 -11.67
CA GLU A 105 10.61 4.37 -10.78
C GLU A 105 10.87 5.13 -9.48
N LEU A 106 10.78 4.40 -8.36
CA LEU A 106 10.93 4.93 -7.02
C LEU A 106 11.83 4.03 -6.19
N VAL A 107 12.63 4.61 -5.31
CA VAL A 107 13.38 3.85 -4.30
C VAL A 107 12.73 4.08 -2.95
N VAL A 108 12.25 3.01 -2.32
CA VAL A 108 11.61 3.03 -1.01
C VAL A 108 12.49 2.33 0.01
N THR A 109 12.68 2.93 1.17
CA THR A 109 13.38 2.33 2.31
C THR A 109 12.44 2.39 3.50
N LEU A 110 12.12 1.23 4.10
CA LEU A 110 11.30 1.19 5.31
C LEU A 110 12.17 1.44 6.54
N LEU A 111 11.82 2.42 7.36
CA LEU A 111 12.50 2.68 8.63
C LEU A 111 11.61 2.27 9.81
N PRO A 112 12.14 1.66 10.89
CA PRO A 112 11.34 1.29 12.05
C PRO A 112 10.65 2.52 12.69
N ALA A 113 9.34 2.43 12.92
CA ALA A 113 8.58 3.54 13.53
C ALA A 113 8.41 3.42 15.06
N GLY A 114 8.65 2.24 15.64
CA GLY A 114 8.55 2.02 17.09
C GLY A 114 7.14 2.16 17.69
N HIS A 115 6.09 2.10 16.87
CA HIS A 115 4.70 2.35 17.29
C HIS A 115 3.94 1.07 17.67
N CYS A 116 3.99 0.06 16.80
CA CYS A 116 3.43 -1.28 17.03
C CYS A 116 4.19 -2.33 16.19
N PRO A 117 3.95 -3.64 16.39
CA PRO A 117 4.60 -4.68 15.57
C PRO A 117 4.41 -4.43 14.07
N GLY A 118 5.52 -4.34 13.34
CA GLY A 118 5.53 -4.08 11.90
C GLY A 118 5.38 -2.62 11.49
N SER A 119 5.29 -1.68 12.43
CA SER A 119 5.19 -0.26 12.11
C SER A 119 6.47 0.31 11.48
N VAL A 120 6.29 1.01 10.36
CA VAL A 120 7.38 1.63 9.59
C VAL A 120 7.05 3.05 9.16
N MET A 121 8.10 3.82 8.86
CA MET A 121 8.08 5.09 8.12
C MET A 121 8.50 4.85 6.68
#